data_AF-A0A2D8ULL5-F1
#
_entry.id   AF-A0A2D8ULL5-F1
#
_cell.length_a   1.000
_cell.length_b   1.000
_cell.length_c   1.000
_cell.angle_alpha   90.00
_cell.angle_beta   90.00
_cell.angle_gamma   90.00
#
_symmetry.space_group_name_H-M   'P 1'
#
loop_
_entity.id
_entity.type
_entity.pdbx_description
1 polymer ?
#
loop_
_entity_poly.entity_id
_entity_poly.type
_entity_poly.pdbx_seq_one_letter_code
_entity_poly.pdbx_strand_id
1 'polypeptide(L)'
;MNILDKVAVAVPVTGAFIRLGNFMNSEIYGKPTHGNWGVVFVKDDLIPRHPTQLYEAFSYLVIFFILYKIYTSKRIKRKDGQLFGLFLILLFLARFIIEFFKENQVAFENQMTLNMGQILSIPFMVIGIVLLIWRRKRI
;
A
#
# COMPACT_ATOMS: atom_id res chain seq x y z
N MET A 1 -4.44 -15.41 18.57
CA MET A 1 -4.27 -14.31 17.60
C MET A 1 -3.54 -13.19 18.29
N ASN A 2 -2.36 -12.84 17.79
CA ASN A 2 -1.47 -11.86 18.42
C ASN A 2 -1.93 -10.41 18.15
N ILE A 3 -1.30 -9.44 18.81
CA ILE A 3 -1.60 -8.00 18.63
C ILE A 3 -1.33 -7.57 17.19
N LEU A 4 -0.24 -8.06 16.59
CA LEU A 4 0.16 -7.72 15.22
C LEU A 4 -0.90 -8.08 14.18
N ASP A 5 -1.58 -9.22 14.31
CA ASP A 5 -2.66 -9.64 13.41
C ASP A 5 -3.90 -8.74 13.53
N LYS A 6 -4.19 -8.21 14.72
CA LYS A 6 -5.29 -7.25 14.91
C LYS A 6 -4.95 -5.89 14.28
N VAL A 7 -3.71 -5.44 14.50
CA VAL A 7 -3.19 -4.20 13.90
C VAL A 7 -3.17 -4.31 12.37
N ALA A 8 -2.76 -5.44 11.83
CA ALA A 8 -2.72 -5.70 10.39
C ALA A 8 -4.07 -5.48 9.68
N VAL A 9 -5.19 -5.75 10.36
CA VAL A 9 -6.53 -5.49 9.81
C VAL A 9 -6.86 -4.00 9.85
N ALA A 10 -6.49 -3.27 10.90
CA ALA A 10 -6.84 -1.86 11.05
C ALA A 10 -5.95 -0.91 10.21
N VAL A 11 -4.68 -1.24 10.01
CA VAL A 11 -3.72 -0.35 9.35
C VAL A 11 -4.10 0.04 7.91
N PRO A 12 -4.59 -0.86 7.03
CA PRO A 12 -4.95 -0.48 5.67
C PRO A 12 -6.07 0.56 5.60
N VAL A 13 -7.11 0.45 6.44
CA VAL A 13 -8.18 1.46 6.45
C VAL A 13 -7.67 2.81 6.94
N THR A 14 -6.83 2.84 7.98
CA THR A 14 -6.14 4.07 8.40
C THR A 14 -5.30 4.66 7.27
N GLY A 15 -4.52 3.82 6.58
CA GLY A 15 -3.73 4.19 5.42
C GLY A 15 -4.61 4.82 4.33
N ALA A 16 -5.77 4.24 4.02
CA ALA A 16 -6.66 4.76 3.00
C ALA A 16 -7.14 6.18 3.31
N PHE A 17 -7.54 6.44 4.57
CA PHE A 17 -7.96 7.78 4.99
C PHE A 17 -6.81 8.80 4.98
N ILE A 18 -5.59 8.39 5.32
CA ILE A 18 -4.40 9.24 5.18
C ILE A 18 -4.23 9.64 3.71
N ARG A 19 -4.35 8.70 2.78
CA ARG A 19 -4.22 8.98 1.34
C ARG A 19 -5.34 9.90 0.82
N LEU A 20 -6.56 9.75 1.30
CA LEU A 20 -7.65 10.68 0.99
C LEU A 20 -7.35 12.10 1.51
N GLY A 21 -6.75 12.22 2.71
CA GLY A 21 -6.25 13.50 3.21
C GLY A 21 -5.17 14.10 2.31
N ASN A 22 -4.20 13.29 1.85
CA ASN A 22 -3.17 13.76 0.91
C ASN A 22 -3.77 14.21 -0.43
N PHE A 23 -4.82 13.55 -0.91
CA PHE A 23 -5.54 13.98 -2.10
C PHE A 23 -6.19 15.36 -1.90
N MET A 24 -6.89 15.57 -0.78
CA MET A 24 -7.49 16.87 -0.44
C MET A 24 -6.45 17.99 -0.27
N ASN A 25 -5.27 17.66 0.24
CA ASN A 25 -4.18 18.62 0.44
C ASN A 25 -3.35 18.90 -0.83
N SER A 26 -3.64 18.22 -1.95
CA SER A 26 -2.83 18.25 -3.17
C SER A 26 -1.38 17.83 -2.95
N GLU A 27 -1.15 16.70 -2.27
CA GLU A 27 0.20 16.21 -1.94
C GLU A 27 0.42 14.77 -2.40
N ILE A 28 1.66 14.42 -2.80
CA ILE A 28 2.07 13.04 -3.11
C ILE A 28 1.30 12.45 -4.32
N TYR A 29 1.00 13.27 -5.31
CA TYR A 29 0.39 12.84 -6.57
C TYR A 29 1.43 12.26 -7.54
N GLY A 30 0.95 11.77 -8.68
CA GLY A 30 1.76 11.11 -9.68
C GLY A 30 2.30 12.00 -10.79
N LYS A 31 2.99 11.33 -11.71
CA LYS A 31 3.53 11.91 -12.94
C LYS A 31 2.41 12.49 -13.81
N PRO A 32 2.73 13.40 -14.75
CA PRO A 32 1.80 13.84 -15.77
C PRO A 32 1.16 12.64 -16.48
N THR A 33 -0.14 12.73 -16.73
CA THR A 33 -0.89 11.69 -17.42
C THR A 33 -1.56 12.24 -18.66
N HIS A 34 -1.63 11.41 -19.70
CA HIS A 34 -2.38 11.72 -20.93
C HIS A 34 -3.78 11.06 -20.92
N GLY A 35 -4.15 10.38 -19.83
CA GLY A 35 -5.46 9.76 -19.66
C GLY A 35 -6.56 10.78 -19.34
N ASN A 36 -7.80 10.46 -19.69
CA ASN A 36 -8.98 11.31 -19.41
C ASN A 36 -9.43 11.26 -17.93
N TRP A 37 -8.72 10.54 -17.07
CA TRP A 37 -8.98 10.44 -15.62
C TRP A 37 -7.93 11.20 -14.77
N GLY A 38 -7.05 11.96 -15.41
CA GLY A 38 -6.08 12.80 -14.72
C GLY A 38 -6.75 13.87 -13.87
N VAL A 39 -6.15 14.20 -12.73
CA VAL A 39 -6.61 15.28 -11.84
C VAL A 39 -5.61 16.42 -11.93
N VAL A 40 -6.12 17.64 -12.05
CA VAL A 40 -5.29 18.87 -12.03
C VAL A 40 -5.16 19.36 -10.61
N PHE A 41 -3.94 19.37 -10.09
CA PHE A 41 -3.63 19.87 -8.76
C PHE A 41 -3.17 21.33 -8.85
N VAL A 42 -4.14 22.24 -8.93
CA VAL A 42 -3.98 23.69 -9.22
C VAL A 42 -2.97 24.39 -8.30
N LYS A 43 -2.72 23.85 -7.11
CA LYS A 43 -1.74 24.36 -6.15
C LYS A 43 -0.33 24.42 -6.74
N ASP A 44 0.03 23.49 -7.63
CA ASP A 44 1.39 23.34 -8.15
C ASP A 44 1.47 23.66 -9.65
N ASP A 45 0.57 23.09 -10.47
CA ASP A 45 0.50 23.37 -11.91
C ASP A 45 -0.90 23.10 -12.50
N LEU A 46 -1.05 23.37 -13.81
CA LEU A 46 -2.28 23.09 -14.57
C LEU A 46 -2.17 21.78 -15.39
N ILE A 47 -1.28 20.88 -15.01
CA ILE A 47 -1.02 19.64 -15.74
C ILE A 47 -1.86 18.51 -15.12
N PRO A 48 -2.66 17.78 -15.92
CA PRO A 48 -3.35 16.59 -15.44
C PRO A 48 -2.34 15.51 -15.02
N ARG A 49 -2.48 15.02 -13.79
CA ARG A 49 -1.57 14.04 -13.19
C ARG A 49 -2.32 12.81 -12.71
N HIS A 50 -1.62 11.68 -12.58
CA HIS A 50 -2.19 10.48 -11.96
C HIS A 50 -2.57 10.80 -10.50
N PRO A 51 -3.85 10.65 -10.09
CA PRO A 51 -4.25 10.79 -8.69
C PRO A 51 -3.83 9.54 -7.89
N THR A 52 -2.54 9.32 -7.74
CA THR A 52 -1.96 8.12 -7.11
C THR A 52 -2.44 7.89 -5.69
N GLN A 53 -2.81 8.94 -4.97
CA GLN A 53 -3.40 8.84 -3.64
C GLN A 53 -4.75 8.10 -3.67
N LEU A 54 -5.56 8.30 -4.71
CA LEU A 54 -6.81 7.56 -4.89
C LEU A 54 -6.55 6.08 -5.24
N TYR A 55 -5.49 5.80 -6.00
CA TYR A 55 -5.06 4.43 -6.28
C TYR A 55 -4.62 3.72 -4.99
N GLU A 56 -3.83 4.41 -4.14
CA GLU A 56 -3.39 3.90 -2.84
C GLU A 56 -4.59 3.70 -1.90
N ALA A 57 -5.47 4.70 -1.77
CA ALA A 57 -6.66 4.64 -0.92
C ALA A 57 -7.57 3.47 -1.30
N PHE A 58 -7.86 3.32 -2.59
CA PHE A 58 -8.68 2.21 -3.09
C PHE A 58 -8.02 0.86 -2.82
N SER A 59 -6.72 0.72 -3.14
CA SER A 59 -5.99 -0.52 -2.90
C SER A 59 -5.98 -0.89 -1.42
N TYR A 60 -5.80 0.08 -0.52
CA TYR A 60 -5.77 -0.16 0.91
C TYR A 60 -7.14 -0.51 1.49
N LEU A 61 -8.23 0.05 0.96
CA LEU A 61 -9.60 -0.38 1.30
C LEU A 61 -9.87 -1.82 0.83
N VAL A 62 -9.46 -2.17 -0.39
CA VAL A 62 -9.58 -3.56 -0.88
C VAL A 62 -8.82 -4.52 0.02
N ILE A 63 -7.59 -4.16 0.42
CA ILE A 63 -6.78 -4.96 1.35
C ILE A 63 -7.47 -5.07 2.71
N PHE A 64 -8.04 -3.98 3.24
CA PHE A 64 -8.83 -4.00 4.47
C PHE A 64 -9.97 -5.02 4.38
N PHE A 65 -10.79 -4.98 3.34
CA PHE A 65 -11.92 -5.90 3.20
C PHE A 65 -11.47 -7.35 3.05
N ILE A 66 -10.37 -7.61 2.31
CA ILE A 66 -9.78 -8.94 2.21
C ILE A 66 -9.36 -9.45 3.60
N LEU A 67 -8.56 -8.66 4.34
CA LEU A 67 -8.06 -9.04 5.65
C LEU A 67 -9.18 -9.15 6.69
N TYR A 68 -10.18 -8.27 6.65
CA TYR A 68 -11.34 -8.30 7.54
C TYR A 68 -12.21 -9.55 7.31
N LYS A 69 -12.46 -9.93 6.04
CA LYS A 69 -13.18 -11.16 5.71
C LYS A 69 -12.44 -12.41 6.18
N ILE A 70 -11.12 -12.40 6.04
CA ILE A 70 -10.24 -13.48 6.52
C ILE A 70 -10.22 -13.54 8.05
N TYR A 71 -10.15 -12.39 8.72
CA TYR A 71 -10.18 -12.24 10.17
C TYR A 71 -11.49 -12.74 10.80
N THR A 72 -12.63 -12.41 10.19
CA THR A 72 -13.97 -12.82 10.66
C THR A 72 -14.29 -14.29 10.33
N SER A 73 -13.55 -14.91 9.42
CA SER A 73 -13.73 -16.31 9.06
C SER A 73 -13.27 -17.26 10.17
N LYS A 74 -14.11 -18.26 10.50
CA LYS A 74 -13.81 -19.29 11.51
C LYS A 74 -12.57 -20.12 11.18
N ARG A 75 -12.07 -20.09 9.92
CA ARG A 75 -10.89 -20.86 9.47
C ARG A 75 -9.56 -20.41 10.06
N ILE A 76 -9.44 -19.15 10.53
CA ILE A 76 -8.15 -18.56 10.91
C ILE A 76 -7.99 -18.34 12.43
N LYS A 77 -8.97 -18.74 13.24
CA LYS A 77 -8.96 -18.59 14.70
C LYS A 77 -7.72 -19.17 15.44
N ARG A 78 -6.80 -19.88 14.78
CA ARG A 78 -5.65 -20.57 15.40
C ARG A 78 -4.27 -20.27 14.82
N LYS A 79 -4.11 -19.35 13.85
CA LYS A 79 -2.82 -19.16 13.16
C LYS A 79 -2.22 -17.77 13.37
N ASP A 80 -1.49 -17.62 14.47
CA ASP A 80 -0.81 -16.36 14.83
C ASP A 80 0.25 -15.95 13.79
N GLY A 81 0.20 -14.69 13.35
CA GLY A 81 1.16 -14.05 12.45
C GLY A 81 0.86 -14.19 10.95
N GLN A 82 -0.17 -14.95 10.57
CA GLN A 82 -0.51 -15.12 9.14
C GLN A 82 -1.20 -13.90 8.54
N LEU A 83 -2.09 -13.24 9.30
CA LEU A 83 -2.75 -12.02 8.85
C LEU A 83 -1.74 -10.90 8.70
N PHE A 84 -0.81 -10.77 9.65
CA PHE A 84 0.28 -9.80 9.55
C PHE A 84 1.20 -10.06 8.34
N GLY A 85 1.59 -11.31 8.09
CA GLY A 85 2.39 -11.66 6.91
C GLY A 85 1.68 -11.34 5.60
N LEU A 86 0.39 -11.67 5.49
CA LEU A 86 -0.43 -11.34 4.31
C LEU A 86 -0.59 -9.83 4.12
N PHE A 87 -0.81 -9.09 5.22
CA PHE A 87 -0.85 -7.63 5.21
C PHE A 87 0.42 -7.03 4.63
N LEU A 88 1.60 -7.47 5.07
CA LEU A 88 2.87 -6.97 4.54
C LEU A 88 2.99 -7.21 3.04
N ILE A 89 2.68 -8.42 2.56
CA ILE A 89 2.76 -8.72 1.13
C ILE A 89 1.82 -7.83 0.34
N LEU A 90 0.53 -7.79 0.72
CA LEU A 90 -0.48 -7.06 -0.05
C LEU A 90 -0.23 -5.55 -0.06
N LEU A 91 0.06 -4.96 1.10
CA LEU A 91 0.26 -3.52 1.23
C LEU A 91 1.49 -3.07 0.44
N PHE A 92 2.62 -3.76 0.60
CA PHE A 92 3.86 -3.38 -0.05
C PHE A 92 3.91 -3.76 -1.53
N LEU A 93 3.15 -4.77 -1.96
CA LEU A 93 2.94 -5.03 -3.39
C LEU A 93 2.12 -3.91 -4.05
N ALA A 94 1.00 -3.50 -3.43
CA ALA A 94 0.21 -2.39 -3.93
C ALA A 94 1.05 -1.10 -4.00
N ARG A 95 1.82 -0.81 -2.93
CA ARG A 95 2.76 0.31 -2.90
C ARG A 95 3.76 0.22 -4.04
N PHE A 96 4.45 -0.91 -4.22
CA PHE A 96 5.45 -1.10 -5.26
C PHE A 96 4.91 -0.82 -6.67
N ILE A 97 3.69 -1.27 -6.97
CA ILE A 97 3.04 -1.05 -8.26
C ILE A 97 2.64 0.41 -8.44
N ILE A 98 2.02 1.04 -7.45
CA ILE A 98 1.54 2.43 -7.56
C ILE A 98 2.71 3.41 -7.69
N GLU A 99 3.83 3.08 -7.07
CA GLU A 99 5.03 3.91 -7.06
C GLU A 99 5.62 4.15 -8.47
N PHE A 100 5.36 3.26 -9.45
CA PHE A 100 5.73 3.52 -10.86
C PHE A 100 5.05 4.77 -11.45
N PHE A 101 3.84 5.08 -10.98
CA PHE A 101 3.05 6.23 -11.40
C PHE A 101 3.37 7.49 -10.60
N LYS A 102 4.13 7.39 -9.50
CA LYS A 102 4.41 8.50 -8.60
C LYS A 102 5.54 9.39 -9.11
N GLU A 103 5.43 10.69 -8.85
CA GLU A 103 6.55 11.62 -8.95
C GLU A 103 7.57 11.30 -7.85
N ASN A 104 8.85 11.44 -8.20
CA ASN A 104 9.92 11.31 -7.23
C ASN A 104 9.90 12.52 -6.30
N GLN A 105 10.03 12.28 -5.00
CA GLN A 105 9.92 13.35 -3.99
C GLN A 105 11.27 14.02 -3.75
N VAL A 106 12.37 13.32 -4.03
CA VAL A 106 13.71 13.82 -3.79
C VAL A 106 14.55 13.72 -5.05
N ALA A 107 15.33 14.76 -5.36
CA ALA A 107 16.08 14.86 -6.61
C ALA A 107 17.04 13.68 -6.87
N PHE A 108 17.59 13.05 -5.82
CA PHE A 108 18.48 11.90 -5.98
C PHE A 108 17.74 10.66 -6.52
N GLU A 109 16.43 10.54 -6.28
CA GLU A 109 15.63 9.41 -6.75
C GLU A 109 15.51 9.40 -8.29
N ASN A 110 15.74 10.53 -8.96
CA ASN A 110 15.71 10.64 -10.42
C ASN A 110 16.84 9.84 -11.11
N GLN A 111 17.93 9.54 -10.39
CA GLN A 111 19.04 8.73 -10.92
C GLN A 111 18.90 7.25 -10.57
N MET A 112 17.88 6.88 -9.78
CA MET A 112 17.69 5.51 -9.33
C MET A 112 16.81 4.74 -10.31
N THR A 113 17.13 3.46 -10.54
CA THR A 113 16.33 2.56 -11.36
C THR A 113 14.99 2.20 -10.71
N LEU A 114 15.02 2.02 -9.39
CA LEU A 114 13.86 1.88 -8.53
C LEU A 114 13.91 2.99 -7.49
N ASN A 115 12.79 3.67 -7.26
CA ASN A 115 12.79 4.73 -6.26
C ASN A 115 12.81 4.16 -4.83
N MET A 116 12.98 5.03 -3.83
CA MET A 116 13.09 4.57 -2.44
C MET A 116 11.82 3.86 -1.97
N GLY A 117 10.64 4.30 -2.42
CA GLY A 117 9.38 3.64 -2.12
C GLY A 117 9.35 2.18 -2.56
N GLN A 118 9.89 1.88 -3.74
CA GLN A 118 9.99 0.53 -4.29
C GLN A 118 11.03 -0.32 -3.56
N ILE A 119 12.24 0.23 -3.36
CA ILE A 119 13.32 -0.48 -2.66
C ILE A 119 12.90 -0.87 -1.25
N LEU A 120 12.27 0.05 -0.51
CA LEU A 120 11.78 -0.21 0.84
C LEU A 120 10.63 -1.20 0.87
N SER A 121 9.87 -1.37 -0.22
CA SER A 121 8.76 -2.33 -0.27
C SER A 121 9.23 -3.79 -0.34
N ILE A 122 10.35 -4.05 -1.00
CA ILE A 122 10.92 -5.40 -1.18
C ILE A 122 11.17 -6.14 0.13
N PRO A 123 11.91 -5.60 1.13
CA PRO A 123 12.19 -6.32 2.36
C PRO A 123 10.92 -6.67 3.13
N PHE A 124 9.91 -5.80 3.16
CA PHE A 124 8.65 -6.10 3.83
C PHE A 124 7.86 -7.20 3.12
N MET A 125 7.84 -7.23 1.79
CA MET A 125 7.25 -8.35 1.04
C MET A 125 7.96 -9.67 1.37
N VAL A 126 9.30 -9.67 1.40
CA VAL A 126 10.10 -10.85 1.76
C VAL A 126 9.79 -11.33 3.18
N ILE A 127 9.75 -10.41 4.16
CA ILE A 127 9.38 -10.74 5.55
C ILE A 127 7.98 -11.36 5.60
N GLY A 128 7.02 -10.79 4.88
CA GLY A 128 5.66 -11.33 4.80
C GLY A 128 5.63 -12.76 4.26
N ILE A 129 6.38 -13.04 3.18
CA ILE A 129 6.48 -14.38 2.58
C ILE A 129 7.11 -15.36 3.57
N VAL A 130 8.22 -14.99 4.21
CA VAL A 130 8.92 -15.82 5.20
C VAL A 130 8.00 -16.18 6.37
N LEU A 131 7.24 -15.20 6.89
CA LEU A 131 6.28 -15.43 7.97
C LEU A 131 5.19 -16.42 7.56
N LEU A 132 4.64 -16.30 6.35
CA LEU A 132 3.63 -17.23 5.85
C LEU A 132 4.16 -18.65 5.68
N ILE A 133 5.36 -18.82 5.12
CA ILE A 133 5.99 -20.14 4.91
C ILE A 133 6.33 -20.78 6.26
N TRP A 134 6.97 -20.05 7.17
CA TRP A 134 7.40 -20.56 8.46
C TRP A 134 6.21 -21.01 9.32
N ARG A 135 5.13 -20.23 9.33
CA ARG A 135 3.92 -20.57 10.09
C ARG A 135 3.12 -21.70 9.45
N ARG A 136 3.22 -21.90 8.13
CA ARG A 136 2.61 -23.06 7.45
C ARG A 136 3.24 -24.39 7.85
N LYS A 137 4.54 -24.39 8.18
CA LYS A 137 5.31 -25.58 8.61
C LYS A 137 5.14 -25.97 10.09
N ARG A 138 4.57 -25.09 10.93
CA ARG A 138 4.32 -25.34 12.35
C ARG A 138 2.89 -25.85 12.66
N ILE A 139 2.13 -26.17 11.61
CA ILE A 139 0.78 -26.76 11.68
C ILE A 139 0.90 -28.22 11.27
#